data_AF-A0A6F8ZW14-F1
#
_entry.id   AF-A0A6F8ZW14-F1
#
_cell.length_a   1.000
_cell.length_b   1.000
_cell.length_c   1.000
_cell.angle_alpha   90.00
_cell.angle_beta   90.00
_cell.angle_gamma   90.00
#
_symmetry.space_group_name_H-M   'P 1'
#
loop_
_entity.id
_entity.type
_entity.pdbx_description
1 polymer ?
#
loop_
_entity_poly.entity_id
_entity_poly.type
_entity_poly.pdbx_seq_one_letter_code
_entity_poly.pdbx_strand_id
1 'polypeptide(L)'
;MLWNWRILFSHVCCASFLLFWIILGTAVVDVMGSQQGIPLSVVKLWASAFGGEIKSISAKYSGSQLLQKKYKELEKSVRVEEIDGMKVVKNLSKKMEEMFRMKKEAIR
;
A
#
# COMPACT_ATOMS: atom_id res chain seq x y z
N MET A 1 2.49 58.09 43.04
CA MET A 1 1.35 57.15 42.86
C MET A 1 0.88 56.98 41.40
N LEU A 2 1.30 57.82 40.43
CA LEU A 2 0.88 57.73 39.02
C LEU A 2 1.51 56.58 38.18
N TRP A 3 2.70 56.10 38.56
CA TRP A 3 3.42 55.06 37.81
C TRP A 3 2.73 53.68 37.89
N ASN A 4 2.10 53.39 39.03
CA ASN A 4 1.47 52.10 39.30
C ASN A 4 0.20 51.88 38.44
N TRP A 5 -0.55 52.95 38.15
CA TRP A 5 -1.77 52.89 37.35
C TRP A 5 -1.49 52.58 35.88
N ARG A 6 -0.38 53.10 35.32
CA ARG A 6 0.00 52.86 33.91
C ARG A 6 0.44 51.42 33.68
N ILE A 7 1.15 50.83 34.65
CA ILE A 7 1.54 49.42 34.62
C ILE A 7 0.30 48.54 34.76
N LEU A 8 -0.59 48.84 35.71
CA LEU A 8 -1.84 48.09 35.87
C LEU A 8 -2.71 48.14 34.60
N PHE A 9 -2.85 49.31 33.99
CA PHE A 9 -3.62 49.49 32.74
C PHE A 9 -2.98 48.74 31.56
N SER A 10 -1.65 48.77 31.46
CA SER A 10 -0.91 48.01 30.44
C SER A 10 -1.09 46.50 30.61
N HIS A 11 -1.01 46.00 31.84
CA HIS A 11 -1.24 44.58 32.14
C HIS A 11 -2.67 44.14 31.84
N VAL A 12 -3.67 44.97 32.16
CA VAL A 12 -5.08 44.68 31.86
C VAL A 12 -5.35 44.69 30.35
N CYS A 13 -4.76 45.63 29.60
CA CYS A 13 -4.83 45.66 28.15
C CYS A 13 -4.16 44.43 27.51
N CYS A 14 -2.96 44.05 27.98
CA CYS A 14 -2.27 42.86 27.49
C CYS A 14 -3.07 41.58 27.80
N ALA A 15 -3.61 41.45 29.01
CA ALA A 15 -4.45 40.30 29.38
C ALA A 15 -5.71 40.22 28.49
N SER A 16 -6.36 41.35 28.22
CA SER A 16 -7.54 41.42 27.36
C SER A 16 -7.24 41.05 25.91
N PHE A 17 -6.10 41.50 25.37
CA PHE A 17 -5.64 41.12 24.03
C PHE A 17 -5.34 39.61 23.94
N LEU A 18 -4.66 39.05 24.94
CA LEU A 18 -4.36 37.62 24.98
C LEU A 18 -5.64 36.78 25.04
N LEU A 19 -6.61 37.18 25.86
CA LEU A 19 -7.92 36.51 25.94
C LEU A 19 -8.68 36.58 24.60
N PHE A 20 -8.66 37.74 23.94
CA PHE A 20 -9.27 37.89 22.61
C PHE A 20 -8.62 36.96 21.57
N TRP A 21 -7.28 36.86 21.56
CA TRP A 21 -6.56 35.94 20.68
C TRP A 21 -6.85 34.48 20.98
N ILE A 22 -7.01 34.10 22.26
CA ILE A 22 -7.38 32.73 22.65
C ILE A 22 -8.82 32.41 22.20
N ILE A 23 -9.76 33.33 22.38
CA ILE A 23 -11.15 33.14 21.95
C ILE A 23 -11.25 33.06 20.42
N LEU A 24 -10.54 33.93 19.70
CA LEU A 24 -10.51 33.91 18.24
C LEU A 24 -9.83 32.64 17.71
N GLY A 25 -8.74 32.19 18.35
CA GLY A 25 -8.05 30.95 17.99
C GLY A 25 -8.89 29.70 18.24
N THR A 26 -9.66 29.65 19.33
CA THR A 26 -10.54 28.52 19.65
C THR A 26 -11.78 28.47 18.75
N ALA A 27 -12.37 29.62 18.43
CA ALA A 27 -13.51 29.69 17.50
C ALA A 27 -13.16 29.27 16.06
N VAL A 28 -11.94 29.55 15.59
CA VAL A 28 -11.46 29.14 14.26
C VAL A 28 -11.20 27.63 14.19
N VAL A 29 -10.75 27.00 15.29
CA VAL A 29 -10.52 25.55 15.35
C VAL A 29 -11.85 24.77 15.25
N ASP A 30 -12.91 25.24 15.89
CA ASP A 30 -14.24 24.60 15.80
C ASP A 30 -14.82 24.65 14.38
N VAL A 31 -14.57 25.73 13.63
CA VAL A 31 -15.01 25.85 12.23
C VAL A 31 -14.18 24.95 11.29
N MET A 32 -12.90 24.73 11.59
CA MET A 32 -12.00 23.89 10.80
C MET A 32 -12.14 22.38 11.08
N GLY A 33 -12.91 22.00 12.10
CA GLY A 33 -13.36 20.63 12.35
C GLY A 33 -14.41 20.10 11.35
N SER A 34 -14.88 20.95 10.43
CA SER A 34 -15.87 20.60 9.39
C SER A 34 -15.23 20.14 8.07
N GLN A 35 -14.07 19.45 8.10
CA GLN A 35 -13.68 18.57 6.99
C GLN A 35 -14.75 17.47 6.87
N GLN A 36 -15.83 17.77 6.16
CA GLN A 36 -16.84 16.81 5.75
C GLN A 36 -16.19 15.92 4.69
N GLY A 37 -15.26 15.08 5.12
CA GLY A 37 -14.64 14.05 4.28
C GLY A 37 -15.74 13.17 3.69
N ILE A 38 -15.45 12.55 2.55
CA ILE A 38 -16.38 11.62 1.91
C ILE A 38 -16.81 10.59 2.96
N PRO A 39 -18.11 10.46 3.27
CA PRO A 39 -18.57 9.55 4.30
C PRO A 39 -18.08 8.13 4.02
N LEU A 40 -17.65 7.42 5.07
CA LEU A 40 -17.16 6.04 4.94
C LEU A 40 -18.17 5.12 4.22
N SER A 41 -19.48 5.36 4.42
CA SER A 41 -20.55 4.64 3.73
C SER A 41 -20.48 4.80 2.21
N VAL A 42 -20.17 6.00 1.71
CA VAL A 42 -20.03 6.29 0.27
C VAL A 42 -18.79 5.59 -0.29
N VAL A 43 -17.67 5.62 0.42
CA VAL A 43 -16.45 4.91 0.02
C VAL A 43 -16.68 3.39 -0.04
N LYS A 44 -17.38 2.82 0.94
CA LYS A 44 -17.77 1.40 0.93
C LYS A 44 -18.68 1.04 -0.25
N LEU A 45 -19.62 1.92 -0.58
CA LEU A 45 -20.51 1.73 -1.72
C LEU A 45 -19.74 1.71 -3.04
N TRP A 46 -18.81 2.66 -3.24
CA TRP A 46 -17.92 2.68 -4.40
C TRP A 46 -17.04 1.43 -4.48
N ALA A 47 -16.39 1.04 -3.39
CA ALA A 47 -15.55 -0.16 -3.36
C ALA A 47 -16.36 -1.42 -3.73
N SER A 48 -17.60 -1.50 -3.25
CA SER A 48 -18.50 -2.64 -3.53
C SER A 48 -18.96 -2.65 -4.99
N ALA A 49 -19.37 -1.50 -5.52
CA ALA A 49 -19.82 -1.38 -6.91
C ALA A 49 -18.66 -1.57 -7.90
N PHE A 50 -17.59 -0.78 -7.77
CA PHE A 50 -16.46 -0.84 -8.71
C PHE A 50 -15.64 -2.12 -8.58
N GLY A 51 -15.46 -2.66 -7.37
CA GLY A 51 -14.69 -3.89 -7.17
C GLY A 51 -15.32 -5.09 -7.90
N GLY A 52 -16.66 -5.19 -7.86
CA GLY A 52 -17.40 -6.22 -8.60
C GLY A 52 -17.25 -6.07 -10.11
N GLU A 53 -17.44 -4.84 -10.62
CA GLU A 53 -17.33 -4.55 -12.06
C GLU A 53 -15.91 -4.79 -12.59
N ILE A 54 -14.87 -4.32 -11.90
CA ILE A 54 -13.47 -4.54 -12.30
C ILE A 54 -13.15 -6.04 -12.31
N LYS A 55 -13.60 -6.80 -11.31
CA LYS A 55 -13.42 -8.25 -11.28
C LYS A 55 -14.14 -8.92 -12.44
N SER A 56 -15.35 -8.49 -12.77
CA SER A 56 -16.14 -9.00 -13.90
C SER A 56 -15.43 -8.77 -15.24
N ILE A 57 -14.98 -7.53 -15.48
CA ILE A 57 -14.22 -7.16 -16.69
C ILE A 57 -12.94 -8.00 -16.78
N SER A 58 -12.17 -8.08 -15.69
CA SER A 58 -10.94 -8.88 -15.66
C SER A 58 -11.21 -10.35 -15.96
N ALA A 59 -12.24 -10.96 -15.35
CA ALA A 59 -12.60 -12.34 -15.60
C ALA A 59 -13.05 -12.59 -17.05
N LYS A 60 -13.79 -11.64 -17.66
CA LYS A 60 -14.29 -11.74 -19.03
C LYS A 60 -13.20 -11.59 -20.08
N TYR A 61 -12.27 -10.64 -19.89
CA TYR A 61 -11.31 -10.26 -20.93
C TYR A 61 -9.89 -10.77 -20.72
N SER A 62 -9.48 -11.17 -19.50
CA SER A 62 -8.13 -11.72 -19.26
C SER A 62 -7.88 -13.05 -19.97
N GLY A 63 -8.93 -13.77 -20.37
CA GLY A 63 -8.81 -15.13 -20.91
C GLY A 63 -8.40 -16.18 -19.87
N SER A 64 -8.27 -15.82 -18.59
CA SER A 64 -7.84 -16.73 -17.51
C SER A 64 -8.74 -17.96 -17.38
N GLN A 65 -10.06 -17.81 -17.57
CA GLN A 65 -11.00 -18.93 -17.56
C GLN A 65 -10.76 -19.90 -18.73
N LEU A 66 -10.43 -19.38 -19.92
CA LEU A 66 -10.12 -20.19 -21.10
C LEU A 66 -8.82 -20.96 -20.87
N LEU A 67 -7.78 -20.28 -20.40
CA LEU A 67 -6.49 -20.91 -20.08
C LEU A 67 -6.68 -22.01 -19.03
N GLN A 68 -7.42 -21.75 -17.96
CA GLN A 68 -7.67 -22.77 -16.93
C GLN A 68 -8.41 -24.01 -17.48
N LYS A 69 -9.39 -23.82 -18.38
CA LYS A 69 -10.06 -24.94 -19.07
C LYS A 69 -9.09 -25.72 -19.95
N LYS A 70 -8.26 -25.03 -20.74
CA LYS A 70 -7.25 -25.66 -21.61
C LYS A 70 -6.20 -26.43 -20.81
N TYR A 71 -5.74 -25.88 -19.69
CA TYR A 71 -4.83 -26.59 -18.79
C TYR A 71 -5.45 -27.88 -18.23
N LYS A 72 -6.71 -27.85 -17.79
CA LYS A 72 -7.42 -29.05 -17.31
C LYS A 72 -7.64 -30.10 -18.41
N GLU A 73 -7.88 -29.67 -19.65
CA GLU A 73 -7.94 -30.58 -20.80
C GLU A 73 -6.59 -31.28 -21.01
N LEU A 74 -5.48 -30.52 -20.92
CA LEU A 74 -4.12 -31.03 -21.10
C LEU A 74 -3.58 -31.82 -19.90
N GLU A 75 -4.10 -31.64 -18.70
CA GLU A 75 -3.71 -32.38 -17.49
C GLU A 75 -3.87 -33.91 -17.66
N LYS A 76 -4.81 -34.35 -18.50
CA LYS A 76 -4.96 -35.78 -18.85
C LYS A 76 -3.77 -36.34 -19.65
N SER A 77 -3.03 -35.46 -20.32
CA SER A 77 -1.89 -35.80 -21.17
C SER A 77 -0.53 -35.44 -20.53
N VAL A 78 -0.54 -34.65 -19.46
CA VAL A 78 0.67 -34.12 -18.80
C VAL A 78 0.67 -34.53 -17.33
N ARG A 79 1.73 -35.21 -16.90
CA ARG A 79 1.92 -35.57 -15.49
C ARG A 79 2.53 -34.40 -14.71
N VAL A 80 1.99 -34.14 -13.52
CA VAL A 80 2.59 -33.22 -12.56
C VAL A 80 3.49 -34.06 -11.66
N GLU A 81 4.79 -33.77 -11.69
CA GLU A 81 5.78 -34.40 -10.81
C GLU A 81 6.21 -33.42 -9.74
N GLU A 82 6.28 -33.90 -8.50
CA GLU A 82 6.92 -33.15 -7.41
C GLU A 82 8.44 -33.13 -7.63
N ILE A 83 9.03 -31.95 -7.51
CA ILE A 83 10.46 -31.76 -7.73
C ILE A 83 11.19 -31.76 -6.39
N ASP A 84 12.08 -32.74 -6.20
CA ASP A 84 13.06 -32.72 -5.11
C ASP A 84 14.16 -31.68 -5.42
N GLY A 85 14.09 -30.54 -4.74
CA GLY A 85 15.04 -29.44 -4.90
C GLY A 85 16.49 -29.84 -4.61
N MET A 86 16.74 -30.73 -3.65
CA MET A 86 18.10 -31.19 -3.32
C MET A 86 18.68 -32.00 -4.46
N LYS A 87 17.88 -32.89 -5.05
CA LYS A 87 18.28 -33.67 -6.23
C LYS A 87 18.58 -32.76 -7.43
N VAL A 88 17.78 -31.72 -7.66
CA VAL A 88 18.03 -30.74 -8.73
C VAL A 88 19.34 -30.01 -8.52
N VAL A 89 19.58 -29.47 -7.33
CA VAL A 89 20.82 -28.74 -7.00
C VAL A 89 22.03 -29.67 -7.18
N LYS A 90 21.97 -30.89 -6.66
CA LYS A 90 23.06 -31.87 -6.78
C LYS A 90 23.38 -32.22 -8.23
N ASN A 91 22.35 -32.40 -9.07
CA ASN A 91 22.54 -32.66 -10.50
C ASN A 91 23.13 -31.44 -11.22
N LEU A 92 22.69 -30.23 -10.89
CA LEU A 92 23.24 -29.01 -11.46
C LEU A 92 24.72 -28.84 -11.10
N SER A 93 25.07 -29.01 -9.82
CA SER A 93 26.46 -28.90 -9.36
C SER A 93 27.38 -29.88 -10.08
N LYS A 94 26.96 -31.14 -10.27
CA LYS A 94 27.72 -32.14 -11.02
C LYS A 94 27.94 -31.76 -12.48
N LYS A 95 26.89 -31.31 -13.17
CA LYS A 95 27.02 -30.84 -14.57
C LYS A 95 27.96 -29.65 -14.69
N MET A 96 27.94 -28.77 -13.69
CA MET A 96 28.80 -27.59 -13.64
C MET A 96 30.26 -27.98 -13.39
N GLU A 97 30.52 -28.93 -12.50
CA GLU A 97 31.85 -29.52 -12.29
C GLU A 97 32.42 -30.15 -13.57
N GLU A 98 31.63 -30.96 -14.28
CA GLU A 98 32.03 -31.58 -15.54
C GLU A 98 32.34 -30.54 -16.62
N MET A 99 31.48 -29.52 -16.76
CA MET A 99 31.71 -28.42 -17.68
C MET A 99 33.02 -27.68 -17.38
N PHE A 100 33.31 -27.40 -16.10
CA PHE A 100 34.56 -26.74 -15.72
C PHE A 100 35.78 -27.61 -15.97
N ARG A 101 35.69 -28.92 -15.73
CA ARG A 101 36.77 -29.86 -16.05
C ARG A 101 37.08 -29.85 -17.55
N MET A 102 36.07 -29.98 -18.40
CA MET A 102 36.24 -29.92 -19.86
C MET A 102 36.84 -28.57 -20.32
N LYS A 103 36.38 -27.45 -19.73
CA LYS A 103 36.90 -26.12 -20.06
C LYS A 103 38.37 -25.95 -19.66
N LYS A 104 38.77 -26.54 -18.52
CA LYS A 104 40.18 -26.58 -18.08
C LYS A 104 41.05 -27.41 -19.02
N GLU A 105 40.56 -28.57 -19.45
CA GLU A 105 41.28 -29.46 -20.37
C GLU A 105 41.46 -28.83 -21.76
N ALA A 106 40.49 -28.07 -22.25
CA ALA A 106 40.57 -27.39 -23.55
C ALA A 106 41.53 -26.18 -23.56
N ILE A 107 41.88 -25.64 -22.39
CA ILE A 107 42.83 -24.52 -22.25
C ILE A 107 44.27 -25.06 -22.08
N ARG A 108 44.42 -26.35 -21.73
CA ARG A 108 45.71 -27.00 -21.57
C ARG A 108 46.32 -27.36 -22.91
#